data_AF-A0A3N5QYV1-F1
#
_entry.id   AF-A0A3N5QYV1-F1
#
_cell.length_a   1.000
_cell.length_b   1.000
_cell.length_c   1.000
_cell.angle_alpha   90.00
_cell.angle_beta   90.00
_cell.angle_gamma   90.00
#
_symmetry.space_group_name_H-M   'P 1'
#
loop_
_entity.id
_entity.type
_entity.pdbx_description
1 polymer ?
#
loop_
_entity_poly.entity_id
_entity_poly.type
_entity_poly.pdbx_seq_one_letter_code
_entity_poly.pdbx_strand_id
1 'polypeptide(L)'
;MTEQDSSSIQFSKAELLRRIHSANTELDALIQTLDQDELDRPGSEGWSVKDHLIHLAVWERGIASHLQHQDRYAVMGVRELIDQNPDADEINEHIYHQHTHLSAEEAKRILSEAHQRLLRVLESLSEAELQMPYSAYLPEGVQPANPTPVWHYIVGNSNGHYEEHNQYIRKLLDEIRGK
;
A
#
# COMPACT_ATOMS: atom_id res chain seq x y z
N MET A 1 27.53 21.85 31.15
CA MET A 1 26.83 20.70 31.77
C MET A 1 25.53 20.56 31.00
N THR A 2 25.51 19.53 30.16
CA THR A 2 24.52 19.13 29.14
C THR A 2 23.10 19.66 29.31
N GLU A 3 22.68 20.51 28.39
CA GLU A 3 21.26 20.72 28.10
C GLU A 3 20.73 19.49 27.37
N GLN A 4 19.64 18.95 27.91
CA GLN A 4 18.82 17.93 27.30
C GLN A 4 18.19 18.51 26.03
N ASP A 5 18.60 18.04 24.85
CA ASP A 5 17.79 18.17 23.65
C ASP A 5 17.02 16.87 23.45
N SER A 6 15.87 16.81 24.10
CA SER A 6 14.82 15.85 23.82
C SER A 6 13.94 16.44 22.73
N SER A 7 14.28 16.27 21.45
CA SER A 7 13.35 16.62 20.37
C SER A 7 13.46 15.67 19.16
N SER A 8 12.32 15.02 18.88
CA SER A 8 12.01 14.07 17.81
C SER A 8 12.63 12.66 17.90
N ILE A 9 11.84 11.69 18.40
CA ILE A 9 12.00 10.31 17.97
C ILE A 9 11.60 10.28 16.49
N GLN A 10 12.59 10.49 15.63
CA GLN A 10 12.46 10.36 14.18
C GLN A 10 12.12 8.89 13.87
N PHE A 11 11.06 8.65 13.09
CA PHE A 11 10.72 7.29 12.67
C PHE A 11 11.86 6.75 11.79
N SER A 12 12.67 5.82 12.34
CA SER A 12 13.90 5.39 11.69
C SER A 12 13.61 4.48 10.51
N LYS A 13 14.53 4.45 9.54
CA LYS A 13 14.44 3.56 8.38
C LYS A 13 14.42 2.09 8.81
N ALA A 14 15.21 1.75 9.83
CA ALA A 14 15.25 0.40 10.37
C ALA A 14 13.91 -0.02 10.97
N GLU A 15 13.24 0.87 11.72
CA GLU A 15 11.91 0.59 12.29
C GLU A 15 10.85 0.48 11.19
N LEU A 16 10.88 1.36 10.19
CA LEU A 16 9.98 1.28 9.02
C LEU A 16 10.09 -0.07 8.32
N LEU A 17 11.32 -0.48 7.94
CA LEU A 17 11.56 -1.75 7.26
C LEU A 17 11.16 -2.94 8.12
N ARG A 18 11.41 -2.90 9.43
CA ARG A 18 11.00 -3.95 10.36
C ARG A 18 9.47 -4.11 10.39
N ARG A 19 8.72 -3.01 10.42
CA ARG A 19 7.24 -3.07 10.41
C ARG A 19 6.70 -3.58 9.08
N ILE A 20 7.24 -3.09 7.97
CA ILE A 20 6.90 -3.58 6.62
C ILE A 20 7.11 -5.09 6.52
N HIS A 21 8.27 -5.58 6.96
CA HIS A 21 8.57 -7.00 6.94
C HIS A 21 7.62 -7.83 7.83
N SER A 22 7.34 -7.36 9.05
CA SER A 22 6.42 -8.04 9.97
C SER A 22 5.01 -8.14 9.38
N ALA A 23 4.45 -7.02 8.93
CA ALA A 23 3.10 -6.98 8.38
C ALA A 23 2.96 -7.78 7.08
N ASN A 24 3.97 -7.74 6.20
CA ASN A 24 3.99 -8.59 5.00
C ASN A 24 4.02 -10.07 5.37
N THR A 25 4.84 -10.46 6.35
CA THR A 25 4.92 -11.85 6.82
C THR A 25 3.59 -12.35 7.38
N GLU A 26 2.87 -11.50 8.12
CA GLU A 26 1.55 -11.83 8.65
C GLU A 26 0.48 -11.99 7.55
N LEU A 27 0.50 -11.10 6.55
CA LEU A 27 -0.36 -11.18 5.38
C LEU A 27 -0.07 -12.46 4.57
N ASP A 28 1.20 -12.73 4.27
CA ASP A 28 1.63 -13.93 3.54
C ASP A 28 1.23 -15.21 4.29
N ALA A 29 1.42 -15.24 5.61
CA ALA A 29 1.03 -16.37 6.44
C ALA A 29 -0.48 -16.62 6.40
N LEU A 30 -1.31 -15.57 6.40
CA LEU A 30 -2.75 -15.69 6.23
C LEU A 30 -3.10 -16.28 4.86
N ILE A 31 -2.55 -15.71 3.79
CA ILE A 31 -2.82 -16.12 2.40
C ILE A 31 -2.44 -17.58 2.16
N GLN A 32 -1.35 -18.06 2.75
CA GLN A 32 -0.90 -19.46 2.63
C GLN A 32 -1.88 -20.48 3.23
N THR A 33 -2.80 -20.05 4.09
CA THR A 33 -3.82 -20.95 4.67
C THR A 33 -5.05 -21.14 3.78
N LEU A 34 -5.18 -20.35 2.71
CA LEU A 34 -6.40 -20.26 1.91
C LEU A 34 -6.32 -21.16 0.68
N ASP A 35 -7.43 -21.83 0.38
CA ASP A 35 -7.59 -22.53 -0.90
C ASP A 35 -8.08 -21.59 -2.02
N GLN A 36 -8.20 -22.13 -3.23
CA GLN A 36 -8.60 -21.34 -4.40
C GLN A 36 -10.02 -20.78 -4.27
N ASP A 37 -10.94 -21.54 -3.69
CA ASP A 37 -12.34 -21.12 -3.54
C ASP A 37 -12.43 -19.99 -2.51
N GLU A 38 -11.70 -20.06 -1.40
CA GLU A 38 -11.61 -18.97 -0.43
C GLU A 38 -10.96 -17.70 -0.99
N LEU A 39 -10.01 -17.85 -1.92
CA LEU A 39 -9.34 -16.71 -2.55
C LEU A 39 -10.23 -15.97 -3.56
N ASP A 40 -11.03 -16.71 -4.33
CA ASP A 40 -11.88 -16.17 -5.40
C ASP A 40 -13.30 -15.82 -4.96
N ARG A 41 -13.79 -16.39 -3.84
CA ARG A 41 -15.18 -16.19 -3.41
C ARG A 41 -15.39 -14.77 -2.87
N PRO A 42 -16.29 -13.98 -3.47
CA PRO A 42 -16.64 -12.67 -2.96
C PRO A 42 -17.51 -12.77 -1.70
N GLY A 43 -17.34 -11.81 -0.79
CA GLY A 43 -18.26 -11.60 0.33
C GLY A 43 -19.47 -10.77 -0.06
N SER A 44 -20.30 -10.43 0.93
CA SER A 44 -21.50 -9.59 0.78
C SER A 44 -21.22 -8.19 0.21
N GLU A 45 -20.05 -7.62 0.52
CA GLU A 45 -19.58 -6.33 -0.02
C GLU A 45 -18.98 -6.47 -1.43
N GLY A 46 -19.01 -7.66 -2.04
CA GLY A 46 -18.61 -7.93 -3.41
C GLY A 46 -17.13 -8.22 -3.63
N TRP A 47 -16.25 -7.85 -2.70
CA TRP A 47 -14.81 -8.12 -2.80
C TRP A 47 -14.46 -9.55 -2.36
N SER A 48 -13.56 -10.18 -3.10
CA SER A 48 -12.88 -11.42 -2.72
C SER A 48 -11.49 -11.13 -2.14
N VAL A 49 -10.81 -12.16 -1.60
CA VAL A 49 -9.45 -11.99 -1.06
C VAL A 49 -8.50 -11.50 -2.14
N LYS A 50 -8.56 -12.06 -3.37
CA LYS A 50 -7.68 -11.60 -4.46
C LYS A 50 -7.87 -10.12 -4.81
N ASP A 51 -9.07 -9.59 -4.66
CA ASP A 51 -9.35 -8.18 -4.95
C ASP A 51 -8.65 -7.28 -3.91
N HIS A 52 -8.66 -7.67 -2.64
CA HIS A 52 -7.86 -7.02 -1.61
C HIS A 52 -6.35 -7.10 -1.92
N LEU A 53 -5.84 -8.24 -2.39
CA LEU A 53 -4.42 -8.37 -2.74
C LEU A 53 -4.01 -7.43 -3.88
N ILE A 54 -4.85 -7.33 -4.91
CA ILE A 54 -4.60 -6.40 -6.02
C ILE A 54 -4.66 -4.95 -5.55
N HIS A 55 -5.67 -4.59 -4.76
CA HIS A 55 -5.79 -3.26 -4.22
C HIS A 55 -4.53 -2.83 -3.46
N LEU A 56 -4.06 -3.69 -2.53
CA LEU A 56 -2.81 -3.48 -1.81
C LEU A 56 -1.63 -3.26 -2.77
N ALA A 57 -1.50 -4.14 -3.77
CA ALA A 57 -0.39 -4.10 -4.72
C ALA A 57 -0.37 -2.82 -5.57
N VAL A 58 -1.53 -2.34 -6.02
CA VAL A 58 -1.66 -1.14 -6.85
C VAL A 58 -1.25 0.10 -6.05
N TRP A 59 -1.77 0.27 -4.83
CA TRP A 59 -1.42 1.39 -3.97
C TRP A 59 0.06 1.37 -3.55
N GLU A 60 0.58 0.20 -3.22
CA GLU A 60 2.00 0.01 -2.87
C GLU A 60 2.94 0.33 -4.03
N ARG A 61 2.62 -0.15 -5.23
CA ARG A 61 3.37 0.21 -6.45
C ARG A 61 3.29 1.71 -6.73
N GLY A 62 2.16 2.34 -6.42
CA GLY A 62 1.95 3.78 -6.49
C GLY A 62 2.94 4.53 -5.60
N ILE A 63 3.02 4.21 -4.30
CA ILE A 63 3.96 4.89 -3.40
C ILE A 63 5.43 4.63 -3.79
N ALA A 64 5.76 3.41 -4.23
CA ALA A 64 7.11 3.11 -4.70
C ALA A 64 7.50 3.97 -5.91
N SER A 65 6.56 4.25 -6.80
CA SER A 65 6.79 5.09 -7.99
C SER A 65 6.87 6.58 -7.64
N HIS A 66 6.04 7.03 -6.69
CA HIS A 66 6.10 8.39 -6.13
C HIS A 66 7.48 8.70 -5.55
N LEU A 67 8.04 7.78 -4.75
CA LEU A 67 9.38 7.90 -4.18
C LEU A 67 10.50 7.95 -5.23
N GLN A 68 10.20 7.57 -6.48
CA GLN A 68 11.11 7.66 -7.63
C GLN A 68 10.81 8.88 -8.51
N HIS A 69 10.06 9.87 -8.00
CA HIS A 69 9.60 11.06 -8.73
C HIS A 69 8.76 10.76 -9.98
N GLN A 70 8.03 9.64 -9.99
CA GLN A 70 7.12 9.26 -11.07
C GLN A 70 5.67 9.63 -10.71
N ASP A 71 4.82 9.82 -11.73
CA ASP A 71 3.39 9.96 -11.53
C ASP A 71 2.80 8.62 -11.03
N ARG A 72 2.52 8.54 -9.74
CA ARG A 72 1.95 7.34 -9.11
C ARG A 72 0.60 6.95 -9.70
N TYR A 73 -0.23 7.91 -10.10
CA TYR A 73 -1.57 7.66 -10.59
C TYR A 73 -1.53 7.10 -12.01
N ALA A 74 -0.55 7.53 -12.82
CA ALA A 74 -0.26 6.89 -14.10
C ALA A 74 0.20 5.44 -13.91
N VAL A 75 1.05 5.16 -12.92
CA VAL A 75 1.49 3.78 -12.63
C VAL A 75 0.37 2.91 -12.08
N MET A 76 -0.55 3.50 -11.31
CA MET A 76 -1.75 2.84 -10.79
C MET A 76 -2.84 2.64 -11.87
N GLY A 77 -2.69 3.23 -13.06
CA GLY A 77 -3.68 3.13 -14.14
C GLY A 77 -4.93 3.99 -13.92
N VAL A 78 -4.84 5.05 -13.11
CA VAL A 78 -5.98 5.92 -12.73
C VAL A 78 -5.73 7.40 -13.03
N ARG A 79 -4.70 7.76 -13.80
CA ARG A 79 -4.33 9.16 -14.07
C ARG A 79 -5.50 9.98 -14.65
N GLU A 80 -6.19 9.42 -15.63
CA GLU A 80 -7.32 10.07 -16.30
C GLU A 80 -8.52 10.24 -15.36
N LEU A 81 -8.67 9.34 -14.37
CA LEU A 81 -9.70 9.45 -13.35
C LEU A 81 -9.38 10.60 -12.39
N ILE A 82 -8.12 10.79 -11.99
CA ILE A 82 -7.71 11.85 -11.06
C ILE A 82 -8.08 13.25 -11.55
N ASP A 83 -8.08 13.48 -12.87
CA ASP A 83 -8.47 14.77 -13.45
C ASP A 83 -9.94 15.14 -13.20
N GLN A 84 -10.76 14.18 -12.76
CA GLN A 84 -12.18 14.35 -12.44
C GLN A 84 -12.40 14.68 -10.95
N ASN A 85 -11.34 14.79 -10.15
CA ASN A 85 -11.38 14.95 -8.70
C ASN A 85 -12.19 13.85 -7.98
N PRO A 86 -11.85 12.57 -8.23
CA PRO A 86 -12.57 11.46 -7.65
C PRO A 86 -12.35 11.41 -6.13
N ASP A 87 -13.29 10.83 -5.41
CA ASP A 87 -13.03 10.40 -4.04
C ASP A 87 -12.25 9.06 -3.99
N ALA A 88 -11.90 8.62 -2.78
CA ALA A 88 -11.12 7.39 -2.61
C ALA A 88 -11.91 6.15 -3.04
N ASP A 89 -13.23 6.15 -2.88
CA ASP A 89 -14.08 5.01 -3.21
C ASP A 89 -14.18 4.85 -4.73
N GLU A 90 -14.30 5.96 -5.47
CA GLU A 90 -14.29 5.97 -6.93
C GLU A 90 -12.95 5.46 -7.51
N ILE A 91 -11.82 5.82 -6.89
CA ILE A 91 -10.50 5.28 -7.29
C ILE A 91 -10.45 3.78 -7.03
N ASN A 92 -10.92 3.33 -5.87
CA ASN A 92 -10.88 1.93 -5.46
C ASN A 92 -11.79 1.06 -6.34
N GLU A 93 -12.98 1.54 -6.66
CA GLU A 93 -13.91 0.89 -7.58
C GLU A 93 -13.31 0.78 -8.99
N HIS A 94 -12.65 1.84 -9.48
CA HIS A 94 -11.97 1.79 -10.76
C HIS A 94 -10.84 0.75 -10.79
N ILE A 95 -10.01 0.72 -9.74
CA ILE A 95 -8.96 -0.29 -9.58
C ILE A 95 -9.59 -1.69 -9.55
N TYR A 96 -10.65 -1.89 -8.77
CA TYR A 96 -11.36 -3.17 -8.71
C TYR A 96 -11.81 -3.64 -10.10
N HIS A 97 -12.53 -2.79 -10.83
CA HIS A 97 -13.04 -3.14 -12.16
C HIS A 97 -11.95 -3.50 -13.17
N GLN A 98 -10.82 -2.77 -13.17
CA GLN A 98 -9.69 -3.04 -14.04
C GLN A 98 -9.10 -4.45 -13.84
N HIS A 99 -9.24 -5.03 -12.64
CA HIS A 99 -8.49 -6.23 -12.26
C HIS A 99 -9.37 -7.45 -11.95
N THR A 100 -10.70 -7.34 -12.05
CA THR A 100 -11.65 -8.47 -11.85
C THR A 100 -11.33 -9.73 -12.65
N HIS A 101 -10.65 -9.59 -13.79
CA HIS A 101 -10.26 -10.69 -14.67
C HIS A 101 -9.07 -11.51 -14.16
N LEU A 102 -8.34 -11.04 -13.14
CA LEU A 102 -7.16 -11.69 -12.62
C LEU A 102 -7.50 -12.92 -11.77
N SER A 103 -6.64 -13.92 -11.87
CA SER A 103 -6.63 -15.06 -10.96
C SER A 103 -5.99 -14.71 -9.62
N ALA A 104 -6.31 -15.49 -8.58
CA ALA A 104 -5.68 -15.33 -7.27
C ALA A 104 -4.13 -15.48 -7.32
N GLU A 105 -3.61 -16.36 -8.18
CA GLU A 105 -2.17 -16.54 -8.35
C GLU A 105 -1.51 -15.32 -9.00
N GLU A 106 -2.16 -14.69 -9.98
CA GLU A 106 -1.69 -13.42 -10.53
C GLU A 106 -1.72 -12.31 -9.48
N ALA A 107 -2.77 -12.24 -8.65
CA ALA A 107 -2.88 -11.27 -7.58
C ALA A 107 -1.76 -11.39 -6.55
N LYS A 108 -1.47 -12.61 -6.08
CA LYS A 108 -0.33 -12.89 -5.18
C LYS A 108 1.00 -12.48 -5.79
N ARG A 109 1.22 -12.81 -7.08
CA ARG A 109 2.46 -12.46 -7.79
C ARG A 109 2.61 -10.93 -7.90
N ILE A 110 1.55 -10.23 -8.28
CA ILE A 110 1.57 -8.77 -8.45
C ILE A 110 1.84 -8.07 -7.11
N LEU A 111 1.23 -8.55 -6.00
CA LEU A 111 1.53 -8.05 -4.67
C LEU A 111 2.99 -8.28 -4.26
N SER A 112 3.52 -9.49 -4.48
CA SER A 112 4.92 -9.80 -4.20
C SER A 112 5.88 -8.91 -4.99
N GLU A 113 5.59 -8.67 -6.27
CA GLU A 113 6.39 -7.77 -7.13
C GLU A 113 6.34 -6.31 -6.65
N ALA A 114 5.16 -5.83 -6.25
CA ALA A 114 4.98 -4.50 -5.67
C ALA A 114 5.80 -4.34 -4.37
N HIS A 115 5.73 -5.34 -3.49
CA HIS A 115 6.49 -5.39 -2.24
C HIS A 115 8.00 -5.35 -2.45
N GLN A 116 8.51 -6.21 -3.33
CA GLN A 116 9.94 -6.21 -3.65
C GLN A 116 10.38 -4.89 -4.30
N ARG A 117 9.52 -4.25 -5.09
CA ARG A 117 9.82 -2.92 -5.66
C ARG A 117 9.90 -1.87 -4.56
N LEU A 118 8.95 -1.84 -3.63
CA LEU A 118 8.99 -0.90 -2.52
C LEU A 118 10.27 -1.08 -1.70
N LEU A 119 10.64 -2.31 -1.34
CA LEU A 119 11.86 -2.58 -0.58
C LEU A 119 13.12 -2.06 -1.29
N ARG A 120 13.27 -2.31 -2.60
CA ARG A 120 14.40 -1.78 -3.38
C ARG A 120 14.47 -0.25 -3.37
N VAL A 121 13.31 0.41 -3.46
CA VAL A 121 13.26 1.88 -3.39
C VAL A 121 13.66 2.35 -1.99
N LEU A 122 13.09 1.76 -0.95
CA LEU A 122 13.41 2.10 0.43
C LEU A 122 14.88 1.86 0.75
N GLU A 123 15.50 0.80 0.25
CA GLU A 123 16.94 0.54 0.39
C GLU A 123 17.80 1.70 -0.12
N SER A 124 17.38 2.36 -1.21
CA SER A 124 18.11 3.49 -1.79
C SER A 124 17.96 4.82 -1.04
N LEU A 125 16.88 5.00 -0.25
CA LEU A 125 16.60 6.24 0.47
C LEU A 125 17.40 6.38 1.78
N SER A 126 17.90 7.56 2.08
CA SER A 126 18.47 7.92 3.38
C SER A 126 17.39 8.17 4.45
N GLU A 127 17.79 8.21 5.72
CA GLU A 127 16.87 8.61 6.80
C GLU A 127 16.33 10.03 6.59
N ALA A 128 17.14 10.95 6.09
CA ALA A 128 16.71 12.33 5.84
C ALA A 128 15.65 12.40 4.73
N GLU A 129 15.79 11.61 3.67
CA GLU A 129 14.83 11.54 2.57
C GLU A 129 13.46 11.00 3.01
N LEU A 130 13.41 10.05 3.95
CA LEU A 130 12.14 9.58 4.53
C LEU A 130 11.38 10.66 5.30
N GLN A 131 12.09 11.69 5.73
CA GLN A 131 11.59 12.77 6.58
C GLN A 131 11.26 14.02 5.77
N MET A 132 11.63 14.02 4.48
CA MET A 132 11.18 15.03 3.53
C MET A 132 9.65 14.98 3.36
N PRO A 133 9.02 16.13 3.09
CA PRO A 133 7.58 16.19 2.86
C PRO A 133 7.19 15.38 1.62
N TYR A 134 5.96 14.85 1.59
CA TYR A 134 5.43 14.12 0.43
C TYR A 134 5.61 14.90 -0.87
N SER A 135 5.42 16.23 -0.82
CA SER A 135 5.58 17.10 -1.99
C SER A 135 7.02 17.26 -2.49
N ALA A 136 8.05 16.88 -1.72
CA ALA A 136 9.44 16.89 -2.21
C ALA A 136 9.67 15.89 -3.35
N TYR A 137 8.78 14.92 -3.50
CA TYR A 137 8.84 13.88 -4.53
C TYR A 137 7.94 14.19 -5.74
N LEU A 138 7.20 15.29 -5.71
CA LEU A 138 6.38 15.75 -6.84
C LEU A 138 7.20 16.67 -7.77
N PRO A 139 6.77 16.84 -9.03
CA PRO A 139 7.29 17.90 -9.88
C PRO A 139 7.19 19.27 -9.19
N GLU A 140 8.15 20.15 -9.49
CA GLU A 140 8.16 21.51 -8.96
C GLU A 140 6.88 22.27 -9.34
N GLY A 141 6.29 22.99 -8.38
CA GLY A 141 5.11 23.81 -8.62
C GLY A 141 3.75 23.12 -8.42
N VAL A 142 3.71 21.82 -8.09
CA VAL A 142 2.44 21.16 -7.71
C VAL A 142 1.92 21.70 -6.38
N GLN A 143 0.65 22.13 -6.36
CA GLN A 143 -0.02 22.73 -5.19
C GLN A 143 -1.35 22.03 -4.88
N PRO A 144 -1.81 22.02 -3.61
CA PRO A 144 -1.10 22.54 -2.44
C PRO A 144 0.09 21.65 -2.05
N ALA A 145 1.16 22.27 -1.55
CA ALA A 145 2.26 21.53 -0.96
C ALA A 145 1.75 20.68 0.22
N ASN A 146 2.16 19.42 0.25
CA ASN A 146 1.82 18.49 1.32
C ASN A 146 3.05 18.33 2.24
N PRO A 147 3.05 18.97 3.42
CA PRO A 147 4.22 19.02 4.30
C PRO A 147 4.42 17.72 5.10
N THR A 148 3.47 16.78 5.04
CA THR A 148 3.53 15.53 5.79
C THR A 148 4.75 14.72 5.36
N PRO A 149 5.61 14.26 6.30
CA PRO A 149 6.76 13.42 5.96
C PRO A 149 6.36 12.18 5.14
N VAL A 150 7.14 11.84 4.12
CA VAL A 150 6.78 10.78 3.17
C VAL A 150 6.65 9.40 3.82
N TRP A 151 7.34 9.16 4.95
CA TRP A 151 7.20 7.90 5.70
C TRP A 151 5.76 7.62 6.15
N HIS A 152 4.93 8.65 6.41
CA HIS A 152 3.50 8.43 6.73
C HIS A 152 2.75 7.79 5.55
N TYR A 153 3.05 8.23 4.33
CA TYR A 153 2.46 7.67 3.11
C TYR A 153 2.98 6.27 2.83
N ILE A 154 4.26 6.00 3.12
CA ILE A 154 4.80 4.64 3.03
C ILE A 154 4.02 3.71 3.96
N VAL A 155 3.83 4.09 5.23
CA VAL A 155 3.04 3.29 6.19
C VAL A 155 1.62 3.01 5.68
N GLY A 156 0.92 4.06 5.21
CA GLY A 156 -0.44 3.95 4.68
C GLY A 156 -0.57 3.24 3.33
N ASN A 157 0.54 2.85 2.70
CA ASN A 157 0.56 2.10 1.44
C ASN A 157 1.35 0.77 1.59
N SER A 158 1.73 0.39 2.81
CA SER A 158 2.46 -0.85 3.10
C SER A 158 2.00 -1.44 4.44
N ASN A 159 2.81 -1.40 5.51
CA ASN A 159 2.52 -2.14 6.75
C ASN A 159 1.16 -1.79 7.37
N GLY A 160 0.82 -0.51 7.48
CA GLY A 160 -0.48 -0.10 8.04
C GLY A 160 -1.65 -0.54 7.15
N HIS A 161 -1.43 -0.53 5.84
CA HIS A 161 -2.40 -0.97 4.84
C HIS A 161 -2.62 -2.49 4.89
N TYR A 162 -1.55 -3.28 5.03
CA TYR A 162 -1.65 -4.72 5.22
C TYR A 162 -2.36 -5.08 6.53
N GLU A 163 -2.05 -4.37 7.62
CA GLU A 163 -2.67 -4.58 8.92
C GLU A 163 -4.19 -4.34 8.86
N GLU A 164 -4.62 -3.29 8.17
CA GLU A 164 -6.03 -2.98 7.89
C GLU A 164 -6.68 -4.07 7.02
N HIS A 165 -6.09 -4.40 5.87
CA HIS A 165 -6.66 -5.38 4.96
C HIS A 165 -6.65 -6.81 5.52
N ASN A 166 -5.72 -7.16 6.39
CA ASN A 166 -5.75 -8.42 7.13
C ASN A 166 -7.02 -8.53 7.98
N GLN A 167 -7.51 -7.43 8.56
CA GLN A 167 -8.76 -7.44 9.33
C GLN A 167 -9.97 -7.63 8.40
N TYR A 168 -9.99 -6.96 7.25
CA TYR A 168 -11.05 -7.15 6.25
C TYR A 168 -11.07 -8.57 5.68
N ILE A 169 -9.92 -9.12 5.32
CA ILE A 169 -9.80 -10.49 4.83
C ILE A 169 -10.27 -11.48 5.89
N ARG A 170 -9.90 -11.31 7.17
CA ARG A 170 -10.38 -12.21 8.24
C ARG A 170 -11.90 -12.16 8.39
N LYS A 171 -12.49 -10.95 8.36
CA LYS A 171 -13.94 -10.78 8.43
C LYS A 171 -14.63 -11.45 7.23
N LEU A 172 -14.10 -11.26 6.03
CA LEU A 172 -14.58 -11.92 4.81
C LEU A 172 -14.50 -13.45 4.95
N LEU A 173 -13.39 -13.98 5.46
CA LEU A 173 -13.22 -15.41 5.66
C LEU A 173 -14.22 -15.99 6.67
N ASP A 174 -14.49 -15.29 7.77
CA ASP A 174 -15.52 -15.71 8.73
C ASP A 174 -16.90 -15.76 8.08
N GLU A 175 -17.25 -14.72 7.31
CA GLU A 175 -18.50 -14.66 6.54
C GLU A 175 -18.64 -15.84 5.57
N ILE A 176 -17.67 -16.07 4.68
CA ILE A 176 -17.79 -17.12 3.66
C ILE A 176 -17.68 -18.54 4.22
N ARG A 177 -17.13 -18.69 5.43
CA ARG A 177 -17.08 -19.95 6.18
C ARG A 177 -18.33 -20.18 7.05
N GLY A 178 -19.22 -19.18 7.15
CA GLY A 178 -20.42 -19.23 7.98
C GLY A 178 -20.14 -19.25 9.48
N LYS A 179 -19.10 -18.53 9.93
CA LYS A 179 -18.76 -18.33 11.34
C LYS A 179 -19.31 -17.01 11.86
#